data_AF-Q63YQ2-F1
#
_entry.id   AF-Q63YQ2-F1
#
_cell.length_a   1.000
_cell.length_b   1.000
_cell.length_c   1.000
_cell.angle_alpha   90.00
_cell.angle_beta   90.00
_cell.angle_gamma   90.00
#
_symmetry.space_group_name_H-M   'P 1'
#
loop_
_entity.id
_entity.type
_entity.pdbx_description
1 polymer ?
#
loop_
_entity_poly.entity_id
_entity_poly.type
_entity_poly.pdbx_seq_one_letter_code
_entity_poly.pdbx_strand_id
1 'polypeptide(L)' 'MRAPLSELELRAAWSRLRMVGDFDMAPPAVRLVVESAARAMQNREYVRLRCSFDAKRCAANDTND' A
#
# COMPACT_ATOMS: atom_id res chain seq x y z
N MET A 1 -0.16 -16.82 -1.18
CA MET A 1 0.88 -15.98 -0.54
C MET A 1 1.21 -14.83 -1.48
N ARG A 2 1.18 -13.58 -1.02
CA ARG A 2 1.67 -12.43 -1.82
C ARG A 2 3.20 -12.48 -1.84
N ALA A 3 3.80 -12.09 -2.97
CA ALA A 3 5.24 -12.02 -3.10
C ALA A 3 5.83 -11.10 -2.00
N PRO A 4 7.00 -11.44 -1.43
CA PRO A 4 7.75 -10.54 -0.56
C PRO A 4 8.08 -9.25 -1.32
N LEU A 5 8.09 -8.12 -0.61
CA LEU A 5 8.51 -6.86 -1.22
C LEU A 5 10.02 -6.87 -1.46
N SER A 6 10.43 -6.32 -2.59
CA SER A 6 11.84 -6.09 -2.89
C SER A 6 12.44 -5.05 -1.95
N GLU A 7 13.75 -5.07 -1.79
CA GLU A 7 14.45 -4.11 -0.93
C GLU A 7 14.27 -2.66 -1.39
N LEU A 8 14.19 -2.44 -2.71
CA LEU A 8 13.89 -1.14 -3.29
C LEU A 8 12.49 -0.66 -2.90
N GLU A 9 11.49 -1.54 -2.94
CA GLU A 9 10.13 -1.22 -2.51
C GLU A 9 10.06 -0.92 -1.01
N LEU A 10 10.84 -1.64 -0.20
CA LEU A 10 10.92 -1.37 1.24
C LEU A 10 11.57 -0.02 1.54
N ARG A 11 12.65 0.36 0.85
CA ARG A 11 13.23 1.72 0.97
C ARG A 11 12.25 2.80 0.52
N ALA A 12 11.54 2.57 -0.59
CA ALA A 12 10.49 3.50 -1.02
C ALA A 12 9.36 3.61 0.02
N ALA A 13 8.96 2.50 0.63
CA ALA A 13 7.97 2.48 1.69
C ALA A 13 8.43 3.22 2.95
N TRP A 14 9.69 3.07 3.36
CA TRP A 14 10.30 3.82 4.47
C TRP A 14 10.11 5.33 4.30
N SER A 15 10.44 5.85 3.11
CA SER A 15 10.27 7.26 2.76
C SER A 15 8.79 7.68 2.73
N ARG A 16 7.90 6.85 2.16
CA ARG A 16 6.44 7.14 2.12
C ARG A 16 5.81 7.15 3.51
N LEU A 17 6.30 6.28 4.41
CA LEU A 17 5.90 6.23 5.82
C LEU A 17 6.55 7.34 6.65
N ARG A 18 7.43 8.15 6.05
CA ARG A 18 8.16 9.25 6.69
C ARG A 18 8.95 8.77 7.91
N MET A 19 9.49 7.55 7.84
CA MET A 19 10.34 7.02 8.89
C MET A 19 11.69 7.74 8.89
N VAL A 20 12.27 7.90 10.08
CA VAL A 20 13.52 8.62 10.30
C VAL A 20 14.63 7.63 10.64
N GLY A 21 15.84 7.90 10.16
CA GLY A 21 17.01 7.04 10.35
C GLY A 21 17.37 6.26 9.10
N ASP A 22 18.45 5.49 9.21
CA ASP A 22 18.97 4.66 8.13
C ASP A 22 18.20 3.33 8.07
N PHE A 23 17.59 3.07 6.92
CA PHE A 23 16.87 1.82 6.65
C PHE A 23 17.81 0.61 6.67
N ASP A 24 19.05 0.76 6.20
CA ASP A 24 19.99 -0.34 6.06
C ASP A 24 20.51 -0.82 7.43
N MET A 25 20.48 0.06 8.42
CA MET A 25 20.81 -0.23 9.83
C MET A 25 19.59 -0.67 10.65
N ALA A 26 18.39 -0.69 10.07
CA ALA A 26 17.17 -1.02 10.79
C ALA A 26 17.15 -2.51 11.18
N PRO A 27 16.79 -2.86 12.43
CA PRO A 27 16.67 -4.25 12.86
C PRO A 27 15.67 -5.03 11.98
N PRO A 28 15.85 -6.36 11.81
CA PRO A 28 14.95 -7.19 10.99
C PRO A 28 13.47 -7.06 11.37
N ALA A 29 13.17 -6.92 12.67
CA ALA A 29 11.81 -6.71 13.15
C ALA A 29 11.17 -5.42 12.60
N VAL A 30 11.95 -4.35 12.47
CA VAL A 30 11.47 -3.09 11.89
C VAL A 30 11.18 -3.26 10.40
N ARG A 31 12.03 -3.99 9.67
CA ARG A 31 11.82 -4.28 8.23
C ARG A 31 10.51 -5.03 8.00
N LEU A 32 10.15 -5.98 8.88
CA LEU A 32 8.86 -6.69 8.82
C LEU A 32 7.66 -5.75 9.05
N VAL A 33 7.78 -4.82 9.99
CA VAL A 33 6.74 -3.81 10.25
C VAL A 33 6.57 -2.89 9.04
N VAL A 34 7.67 -2.44 8.43
CA VAL A 34 7.66 -1.62 7.21
C VAL A 34 6.98 -2.36 6.07
N GLU A 35 7.32 -3.63 5.87
CA GLU A 35 6.70 -4.47 4.85
C GLU A 35 5.19 -4.60 5.06
N SER A 36 4.77 -4.89 6.30
CA SER A 36 3.35 -5.00 6.66
C SER A 36 2.60 -3.69 6.42
N ALA A 37 3.17 -2.56 6.85
CA ALA A 37 2.59 -1.23 6.66
C ALA A 37 2.49 -0.87 5.17
N ALA A 38 3.53 -1.17 4.38
CA ALA A 38 3.54 -0.96 2.93
C ALA A 38 2.40 -1.74 2.25
N ARG A 39 2.20 -3.00 2.64
CA ARG A 39 1.10 -3.84 2.13
C ARG A 39 -0.26 -3.26 2.49
N ALA A 40 -0.43 -2.77 3.72
CA ALA A 40 -1.67 -2.15 4.16
C ALA A 40 -1.99 -0.88 3.35
N MET A 41 -0.99 -0.06 3.05
CA MET A 41 -1.15 1.12 2.22
C MET A 41 -1.55 0.77 0.78
N GLN A 42 -0.85 -0.17 0.14
CA GLN A 42 -1.21 -0.65 -1.21
C GLN A 42 -2.64 -1.19 -1.25
N ASN A 43 -3.06 -1.89 -0.20
CA ASN A 43 -4.43 -2.40 -0.13
C ASN A 43 -5.46 -1.26 -0.05
N ARG A 44 -5.19 -0.22 0.74
CA ARG A 44 -6.05 0.97 0.83
C ARG A 44 -6.13 1.71 -0.51
N GLU A 45 -5.02 1.86 -1.22
CA GLU A 45 -4.99 2.47 -2.56
C GLU A 45 -5.79 1.65 -3.57
N TYR A 46 -5.62 0.32 -3.56
CA TYR A 46 -6.40 -0.59 -4.42
C TYR A 46 -7.90 -0.50 -4.14
N VAL A 47 -8.31 -0.47 -2.87
CA VAL A 47 -9.71 -0.29 -2.47
C VAL A 47 -10.22 1.07 -2.91
N ARG A 48 -9.46 2.16 -2.70
CA ARG A 48 -9.85 3.51 -3.16
C ARG A 48 -10.05 3.55 -4.67
N LEU A 49 -9.16 2.94 -5.46
CA LEU A 49 -9.28 2.87 -6.92
C LEU A 49 -10.55 2.12 -7.33
N ARG A 50 -10.82 0.96 -6.70
CA ARG A 50 -12.06 0.21 -6.94
C ARG A 50 -13.31 1.01 -6.59
N CYS A 51 -13.35 1.63 -5.42
CA CYS A 51 -14.49 2.44 -4.98
C CYS A 51 -14.68 3.69 -5.87
N SER A 52 -13.60 4.31 -6.36
CA SER A 52 -13.72 5.42 -7.31
C SER A 52 -14.29 4.98 -8.66
N PHE A 53 -13.97 3.76 -9.10
CA PHE A 53 -14.54 3.17 -10.31
C PHE A 53 -16.04 2.89 -10.12
N ASP A 54 -16.41 2.42 -8.93
CA ASP A 54 -17.79 2.15 -8.54
C ASP A 54 -18.62 3.44 -8.41
N ALA A 55 -18.08 4.48 -7.76
CA ALA A 55 -18.74 5.78 -7.63
C ALA A 55 -19.09 6.40 -8.99
N LYS A 56 -18.27 6.19 -10.03
CA LYS A 56 -18.60 6.62 -11.40
C LYS A 56 -19.74 5.81 -12.02
N ARG A 57 -19.86 4.50 -11.75
CA ARG A 57 -21.02 3.68 -12.17
C ARG A 57 -22.29 4.07 -11.43
N CYS A 58 -22.23 4.28 -10.11
CA CYS A 58 -23.37 4.74 -9.32
C CYS A 58 -23.87 6.12 -9.78
N ALA A 59 -22.97 7.05 -10.10
CA ALA A 59 -23.34 8.37 -10.61
C ALA A 59 -23.93 8.35 -12.03
N ALA A 60 -23.59 7.35 -12.84
CA ALA A 60 -24.14 7.17 -14.19
C ALA A 60 -25.55 6.56 -14.20
N ASN A 61 -26.11 6.23 -13.03
CA ASN A 61 -27.39 5.51 -12.87
C ASN A 61 -27.49 4.26 -13.77
N ASP A 62 -26.35 3.61 -14.01
CA ASP A 62 -26.25 2.38 -14.79
C ASP A 62 -26.51 1.19 -13.86
N THR A 63 -27.68 1.23 -13.21
CA THR A 63 -28.28 0.08 -12.54
C THR A 63 -29.10 -0.64 -13.61
N ASN A 64 -28.48 -1.61 -14.29
CA ASN A 64 -29.25 -2.63 -14.99
C ASN A 64 -29.92 -3.50 -13.92
N ASP A 65 -31.15 -3.14 -13.56
CA ASP A 65 -32.25 -4.04 -13.20
C ASP A 65 -33.56 -3.43 -13.74
#